data_AF-A0A7V6BXT3-F1
#
_entry.id   AF-A0A7V6BXT3-F1
#
_cell.length_a   1.000
_cell.length_b   1.000
_cell.length_c   1.000
_cell.angle_alpha   90.00
_cell.angle_beta   90.00
_cell.angle_gamma   90.00
#
_symmetry.space_group_name_H-M   'P 1'
#
loop_
_entity.id
_entity.type
_entity.pdbx_description
1 polymer ?
#
loop_
_entity_poly.entity_id
_entity_poly.type
_entity_poly.pdbx_seq_one_letter_code
_entity_poly.pdbx_strand_id
1 'polypeptide(L)' 'MKQCSLHNFTESLRPWLDNEYIRSVAIDRNGLVTFTFVDGIRDTYEITDCDRQQVRKVCAELAARGIPVQEI' A
#
# COMPACT_ATOMS: atom_id res chain seq x y z
N MET A 1 -12.02 0.54 -16.71
CA MET A 1 -10.96 1.33 -16.05
C MET A 1 -9.74 0.44 -15.94
N LYS A 2 -8.52 0.93 -16.26
CA LYS A 2 -7.29 0.13 -16.07
C LYS A 2 -7.06 -0.04 -14.56
N GLN A 3 -6.73 -1.25 -14.12
CA GLN A 3 -6.17 -1.48 -12.79
C GLN A 3 -4.81 -0.77 -12.74
N CYS A 4 -4.62 0.10 -11.75
CA CYS A 4 -3.38 0.85 -11.62
C CYS A 4 -2.31 0.00 -10.91
N SER A 5 -1.04 0.40 -11.08
CA SER A 5 0.12 -0.36 -10.63
C SER A 5 0.08 -0.73 -9.14
N LEU A 6 -0.51 0.11 -8.29
CA LEU A 6 -0.70 -0.18 -6.86
C LEU A 6 -1.50 -1.46 -6.62
N HIS A 7 -2.54 -1.71 -7.41
CA HIS A 7 -3.36 -2.89 -7.25
C HIS A 7 -2.56 -4.15 -7.61
N ASN A 8 -1.82 -4.13 -8.72
CA ASN A 8 -0.93 -5.23 -9.11
C ASN A 8 0.20 -5.42 -8.09
N PHE A 9 0.68 -4.34 -7.51
CA PHE A 9 1.66 -4.39 -6.44
C PHE A 9 1.08 -5.08 -5.21
N THR A 10 -0.11 -4.71 -4.73
CA THR A 10 -0.76 -5.42 -3.62
C THR A 10 -1.04 -6.88 -3.90
N GLU A 11 -1.31 -7.26 -5.16
CA GLU A 11 -1.40 -8.66 -5.57
C GLU A 11 -0.07 -9.39 -5.40
N SER A 12 1.05 -8.76 -5.78
CA SER A 12 2.40 -9.30 -5.56
C SER A 12 2.78 -9.36 -4.09
N LEU A 13 2.21 -8.48 -3.26
CA LEU A 13 2.39 -8.46 -1.81
C LEU A 13 1.55 -9.51 -1.08
N ARG A 14 0.60 -10.21 -1.74
CA ARG A 14 -0.27 -11.21 -1.09
C ARG A 14 0.48 -12.19 -0.19
N PRO A 15 1.64 -12.78 -0.58
CA PRO A 15 2.38 -13.67 0.30
C PRO A 15 2.87 -13.00 1.59
N TRP A 16 3.11 -11.69 1.59
CA TRP A 16 3.52 -10.94 2.77
C TRP A 16 2.34 -10.40 3.56
N LEU A 17 1.22 -10.10 2.89
CA LEU A 17 -0.06 -9.75 3.52
C LEU A 17 -0.62 -10.92 4.34
N ASP A 18 -0.52 -12.14 3.81
CA ASP A 18 -1.05 -13.35 4.45
C ASP A 18 -0.22 -13.80 5.67
N ASN A 19 1.04 -13.34 5.76
CA ASN A 19 1.96 -13.67 6.86
C ASN A 19 2.08 -12.55 7.92
N GLU A 20 1.18 -11.56 7.91
CA GLU A 20 1.21 -10.40 8.81
C GLU A 20 2.56 -9.64 8.81
N TYR A 21 3.30 -9.71 7.69
CA TYR A 21 4.66 -9.20 7.60
C TYR A 21 4.74 -7.68 7.43
N ILE A 22 3.64 -7.05 7.01
CA ILE A 22 3.53 -5.60 6.85
C ILE A 22 3.05 -4.99 8.17
N ARG A 23 3.92 -4.19 8.79
CA ARG A 23 3.62 -3.47 10.04
C ARG A 23 2.71 -2.28 9.82
N SER A 24 2.95 -1.51 8.76
CA SER A 24 2.13 -0.33 8.43
C SER A 24 2.36 0.13 7.00
N VAL A 25 1.41 0.92 6.51
CA VAL A 25 1.50 1.60 5.22
C VAL A 25 1.28 3.09 5.43
N ALA A 26 2.09 3.91 4.75
CA ALA A 26 1.95 5.35 4.75
C ALA A 26 1.75 5.87 3.33
N ILE A 27 0.93 6.90 3.16
CA ILE A 27 0.67 7.56 1.89
C ILE A 27 0.98 9.03 2.05
N ASP A 28 1.81 9.58 1.18
CA ASP A 28 2.08 11.01 1.18
C ASP A 28 1.12 11.79 0.27
N ARG A 29 1.22 13.12 0.32
CA ARG A 29 0.39 14.04 -0.48
C ARG A 29 0.64 13.95 -1.98
N ASN A 30 1.77 13.38 -2.39
CA ASN A 30 2.18 13.20 -3.79
C ASN A 30 1.75 11.83 -4.33
N GLY A 31 1.17 10.96 -3.50
CA GLY A 31 0.78 9.60 -3.90
C GLY A 31 1.90 8.58 -3.77
N LEU A 32 2.99 8.90 -3.06
CA LEU A 32 4.01 7.93 -2.67
C LEU A 32 3.43 7.03 -1.59
N VAL A 33 3.53 5.71 -1.79
CA VAL A 33 3.11 4.71 -0.83
C VAL A 33 4.34 4.05 -0.22
N THR A 34 4.49 4.13 1.09
CA THR A 34 5.59 3.52 1.84
C THR A 34 5.08 2.33 2.65
N PHE A 35 5.63 1.15 2.41
CA PHE A 35 5.41 -0.04 3.22
C PHE A 35 6.48 -0.11 4.29
N THR A 36 6.08 -0.36 5.54
CA THR A 36 6.99 -0.66 6.64
C THR A 36 6.76 -2.09 7.06
N PHE A 37 7.81 -2.90 7.02
CA PHE A 37 7.76 -4.32 7.36
C PHE A 37 8.12 -4.55 8.83
N VAL A 38 7.80 -5.74 9.34
CA VAL A 38 8.02 -6.11 10.75
C VAL A 38 9.50 -6.07 11.14
N ASP A 39 10.40 -6.36 10.21
CA ASP A 39 11.86 -6.30 10.35
C ASP A 39 12.42 -4.85 10.35
N GLY A 40 11.58 -3.86 10.06
CA GLY A 40 11.96 -2.45 9.99
C GLY A 40 12.38 -1.97 8.61
N ILE A 41 12.41 -2.84 7.59
CA ILE A 41 12.64 -2.43 6.20
C ILE A 41 11.48 -1.53 5.75
N ARG A 42 11.82 -0.53 4.91
CA ARG A 42 10.86 0.40 4.34
C ARG A 42 11.04 0.47 2.83
N ASP A 43 9.98 0.17 2.10
CA ASP A 43 9.96 0.30 0.64
C ASP A 43 8.95 1.37 0.23
N THR A 44 9.40 2.34 -0.57
CA THR A 44 8.58 3.45 -1.06
C THR A 44 8.35 3.29 -2.55
N TYR A 45 7.09 3.39 -2.97
CA TYR A 45 6.66 3.27 -4.36
C TYR A 45 6.04 4.58 -4.82
N GLU A 46 6.55 5.11 -5.93
CA GLU A 46 5.91 6.22 -6.63
C GLU A 46 4.86 5.68 -7.58
N ILE A 47 3.62 6.12 -7.37
CA ILE A 47 2.46 5.59 -8.08
C ILE A 47 1.98 6.65 -9.05
N THR A 48 2.48 6.56 -10.28
CA THR A 48 2.26 7.58 -11.31
C THR A 48 1.02 7.32 -12.18
N ASP A 49 0.44 6.13 -12.09
CA ASP A 49 -0.69 5.68 -12.91
C ASP A 49 -2.00 5.48 -12.13
N CYS A 50 -2.02 5.77 -10.83
CA CYS A 50 -3.23 5.80 -10.01
C CYS A 50 -3.65 7.25 -9.73
N ASP A 51 -4.94 7.53 -9.77
CA ASP A 51 -5.48 8.73 -9.11
C ASP A 51 -5.59 8.53 -7.60
N ARG A 52 -5.79 9.63 -6.86
CA ARG A 52 -5.87 9.62 -5.39
C ARG A 52 -7.01 8.75 -4.86
N GLN A 53 -8.11 8.63 -5.58
CA GLN A 53 -9.26 7.82 -5.17
C GLN A 53 -8.93 6.32 -5.30
N GLN A 54 -8.21 5.93 -6.35
CA GLN A 54 -7.72 4.57 -6.53
C GLN A 54 -6.71 4.18 -5.45
N VAL A 55 -5.77 5.07 -5.13
CA VAL A 55 -4.81 4.85 -4.02
C VAL A 55 -5.54 4.64 -2.70
N ARG A 56 -6.49 5.54 -2.37
CA ARG A 56 -7.31 5.42 -1.16
C ARG A 56 -8.10 4.11 -1.09
N LYS A 57 -8.63 3.63 -2.22
CA LYS A 57 -9.36 2.36 -2.27
C LYS A 57 -8.46 1.18 -1.89
N VAL A 58 -7.27 1.08 -2.48
CA VAL A 58 -6.31 0.00 -2.16
C VAL A 58 -5.89 0.07 -0.69
N CYS A 59 -5.66 1.29 -0.18
CA CYS A 59 -5.30 1.45 1.22
C CYS A 59 -6.45 1.11 2.17
N ALA A 60 -7.70 1.36 1.81
CA ALA A 60 -8.85 0.87 2.56
C ALA A 60 -8.92 -0.67 2.57
N GLU A 61 -8.57 -1.34 1.47
CA GLU A 61 -8.49 -2.80 1.39
C GLU A 61 -7.38 -3.35 2.32
N LEU A 62 -6.24 -2.66 2.42
CA LEU A 62 -5.16 -3.00 3.36
C LEU A 62 -5.59 -2.79 4.82
N ALA A 63 -6.26 -1.67 5.12
CA ALA A 63 -6.80 -1.39 6.45
C ALA A 63 -7.84 -2.43 6.89
N ALA A 64 -8.69 -2.88 5.98
CA ALA A 64 -9.67 -3.94 6.24
C ALA A 64 -9.02 -5.30 6.58
N ARG A 65 -7.76 -5.51 6.18
CA ARG A 65 -6.95 -6.68 6.55
C ARG A 65 -6.20 -6.52 7.87
N GLY A 66 -6.43 -5.42 8.60
CA GLY A 66 -5.79 -5.15 9.89
C GLY A 66 -4.46 -4.41 9.79
N ILE A 67 -4.06 -3.95 8.60
CA ILE A 67 -2.80 -3.21 8.42
C ILE A 67 -3.05 -1.73 8.69
N PRO A 68 -2.35 -1.11 9.65
CA PRO A 68 -2.47 0.33 9.91
C PRO A 68 -2.06 1.15 8.67
N VAL A 69 -2.93 2.05 8.23
CA VAL A 69 -2.65 3.01 7.15
C VAL A 69 -2.62 4.44 7.70
N GLN A 70 -1.59 5.21 7.34
CA GLN A 70 -1.43 6.61 7.72
C GLN A 70 -1.33 7.52 6.49
N GLU A 71 -2.06 8.65 6.47
CA GLU A 71 -1.81 9.74 5.51
C GLU A 71 -0.81 10.73 6.15
N ILE A 72 0.29 11.07 5.47
CA ILE A 72 1.40 11.96 5.93
C ILE A 72 1.59 13.19 5.03
#